data_AF-A0A2M8F2T1-F1
#
_entry.id   AF-A0A2M8F2T1-F1
#
_cell.length_a   1.000
_cell.length_b   1.000
_cell.length_c   1.000
_cell.angle_alpha   90.00
_cell.angle_beta   90.00
_cell.angle_gamma   90.00
#
_symmetry.space_group_name_H-M   'P 1'
#
loop_
_entity.id
_entity.type
_entity.pdbx_description
1 polymer ?
#
loop_
_entity_poly.entity_id
_entity_poly.type
_entity_poly.pdbx_seq_one_letter_code
_entity_poly.pdbx_strand_id
1 'polypeptide(L)'
;NMAHRKGVVLEYQSLALERALQILSDNINVLEQNLTIANAHGDNSSLESIFTAVASISALHSDQVVRFMAKYRDILWKVLQSKNNSQFIHKMAGFINHSLFARSKEGTSLEQFSKDLVSDAMGDGVKHKPLSEIVEALFEYRYDRAGEMLTSIILGKSGLSNDQIKDVISAWRKSAPIYTGKRPIDKNNIVSLPAVVKKNLETIMDLEGRKSGVTKFLLEKFGIRCFGRYPTKLLLRQFDTFGDQGQFGIILSSIADYSGGYYVDVDLYDKLFDDIGEDYIIRVTETDDKYLRSQYEKIRALYSPPIAFEIVNVHGSIKDMQFSEGPEGMLTIEDIESGLLDGLSEIFDPDAVHVLGSCSAALGIAGKYSEKVKGKTIAPTTDTAIKSI
;
A
#
# COMPACT_ATOMS: atom_id res chain seq x y z
N ASN A 1 -29.32 30.54 25.56
CA ASN A 1 -28.91 29.83 26.80
C ASN A 1 -28.26 28.45 26.61
N MET A 2 -28.68 27.58 25.68
CA MET A 2 -27.98 26.28 25.47
C MET A 2 -26.62 26.40 24.74
N ALA A 3 -26.49 27.30 23.75
CA ALA A 3 -25.22 27.52 23.04
C ALA A 3 -24.13 28.10 23.96
N HIS A 4 -24.50 29.03 24.86
CA HIS A 4 -23.58 29.63 25.82
C HIS A 4 -23.12 28.62 26.89
N ARG A 5 -24.02 27.74 27.36
CA ARG A 5 -23.67 26.64 28.28
C ARG A 5 -22.76 25.59 27.63
N LYS A 6 -22.95 25.26 26.34
CA LYS A 6 -22.01 24.38 25.61
C LYS A 6 -20.62 25.01 25.46
N GLY A 7 -20.56 26.30 25.14
CA GLY A 7 -19.28 27.03 25.03
C GLY A 7 -18.49 27.05 26.34
N VAL A 8 -19.16 27.38 27.46
CA VAL A 8 -18.52 27.41 28.78
C VAL A 8 -18.07 26.01 29.23
N VAL A 9 -18.87 24.96 29.02
CA VAL A 9 -18.48 23.59 29.37
C VAL A 9 -17.25 23.11 28.57
N LEU A 10 -17.18 23.45 27.28
CA LEU A 10 -16.03 23.11 26.43
C LEU A 10 -14.75 23.84 26.88
N GLU A 11 -14.87 25.10 27.29
CA GLU A 11 -13.76 25.92 27.77
C GLU A 11 -13.20 25.43 29.11
N TYR A 12 -14.06 25.06 30.06
CA TYR A 12 -13.64 24.44 31.33
C TYR A 12 -13.01 23.05 31.12
N GLN A 13 -13.53 22.25 30.19
CA GLN A 13 -12.93 20.96 29.84
C GLN A 13 -11.55 21.13 29.20
N SER A 14 -11.36 22.15 28.36
CA SER A 14 -10.06 22.50 27.76
C SER A 14 -9.04 22.90 28.83
N LEU A 15 -9.41 23.79 29.76
CA LEU A 15 -8.54 24.22 30.85
C LEU A 15 -8.17 23.09 31.83
N ALA A 16 -9.11 22.20 32.12
CA ALA A 16 -8.85 21.03 32.96
C ALA A 16 -7.90 20.05 32.27
N LEU A 17 -8.07 19.83 30.96
CA LEU A 17 -7.18 19.00 30.16
C LEU A 17 -5.77 19.58 30.08
N GLU A 18 -5.64 20.88 29.80
CA GLU A 18 -4.33 21.56 29.77
C GLU A 18 -3.61 21.45 31.10
N ARG A 19 -4.31 21.65 32.24
CA ARG A 19 -3.71 21.47 33.57
C ARG A 19 -3.28 20.03 33.82
N ALA A 20 -4.09 19.05 33.43
CA ALA A 20 -3.75 17.64 33.59
C ALA A 20 -2.50 17.27 32.77
N LEU A 21 -2.42 17.74 31.52
CA LEU A 21 -1.27 17.54 30.64
C LEU A 21 -0.02 18.25 31.17
N GLN A 22 -0.15 19.45 31.75
CA GLN A 22 0.96 20.17 32.36
C GLN A 22 1.51 19.42 33.59
N ILE A 23 0.63 18.92 34.47
CA ILE A 23 1.03 18.11 35.62
C ILE A 23 1.80 16.86 35.16
N LEU A 24 1.31 16.18 34.12
CA LEU A 24 2.01 15.02 33.55
C LEU A 24 3.39 15.40 33.00
N SER A 25 3.50 16.54 32.31
CA SER A 25 4.78 17.03 31.78
C SER A 25 5.78 17.36 32.88
N ASP A 26 5.32 18.04 33.94
CA ASP A 26 6.14 18.39 35.11
C ASP A 26 6.66 17.13 35.84
N ASN A 27 5.97 16.01 35.66
CA ASN A 27 6.27 14.72 36.29
C ASN A 27 6.81 13.67 35.30
N ILE A 28 7.37 14.05 34.14
CA ILE A 28 7.86 13.07 33.16
C ILE A 28 8.94 12.14 33.74
N ASN A 29 9.76 12.62 34.68
CA ASN A 29 10.78 11.82 35.36
C ASN A 29 10.15 10.69 36.20
N VAL A 30 8.93 10.88 36.71
CA VAL A 30 8.18 9.84 37.42
C VAL A 30 7.68 8.78 36.44
N LEU A 31 7.17 9.22 35.27
CA LEU A 31 6.79 8.30 34.19
C LEU A 31 7.98 7.46 33.72
N GLU A 32 9.17 8.07 33.66
CA GLU A 32 10.42 7.41 33.31
C GLU A 32 10.85 6.34 34.32
N GLN A 33 10.77 6.64 35.61
CA GLN A 33 11.03 5.66 36.68
C GLN A 33 10.04 4.49 36.61
N ASN A 34 8.75 4.81 36.47
CA ASN A 34 7.70 3.79 36.35
C ASN A 34 7.88 2.92 35.10
N LEU A 35 8.35 3.49 33.99
CA LEU A 35 8.64 2.75 32.77
C LEU A 35 9.78 1.75 32.98
N THR A 36 10.84 2.17 33.67
CA THR A 36 11.97 1.31 34.00
C THR A 36 11.53 0.15 34.89
N ILE A 37 10.68 0.43 35.90
CA ILE A 37 10.11 -0.59 36.79
C ILE A 37 9.21 -1.54 36.00
N ALA A 38 8.26 -1.03 35.21
CA ALA A 38 7.33 -1.84 34.42
C ALA A 38 8.09 -2.75 33.44
N ASN A 39 9.11 -2.22 32.76
CA ASN A 39 9.95 -2.99 31.85
C ASN A 39 10.73 -4.10 32.58
N ALA A 40 11.27 -3.82 33.77
CA ALA A 40 11.97 -4.82 34.58
C ALA A 40 11.05 -5.98 35.02
N HIS A 41 9.75 -5.73 35.19
CA HIS A 41 8.75 -6.73 35.56
C HIS A 41 8.03 -7.37 34.35
N GLY A 42 8.31 -6.92 33.12
CA GLY A 42 7.59 -7.40 31.94
C GLY A 42 6.10 -7.00 31.90
N ASP A 43 5.72 -5.93 32.60
CA ASP A 43 4.33 -5.46 32.66
C ASP A 43 3.96 -4.60 31.45
N ASN A 44 3.53 -5.28 30.37
CA ASN A 44 3.14 -4.63 29.12
C ASN A 44 1.96 -3.65 29.29
N SER A 45 1.03 -3.90 30.22
CA SER A 45 -0.14 -3.03 30.42
C SER A 45 0.28 -1.68 31.01
N SER A 46 1.22 -1.71 31.96
CA SER A 46 1.81 -0.49 32.51
C SER A 46 2.65 0.25 31.48
N LEU A 47 3.44 -0.47 30.67
CA LEU A 47 4.21 0.14 29.58
C LEU A 47 3.32 0.86 28.56
N GLU A 48 2.24 0.23 28.11
CA GLU A 48 1.26 0.85 27.21
C GLU A 48 0.62 2.09 27.83
N SER A 49 0.22 2.01 29.11
CA SER A 49 -0.39 3.13 29.84
C SER A 49 0.56 4.32 29.95
N ILE A 50 1.84 4.06 30.24
CA ILE A 50 2.87 5.10 30.34
C ILE A 50 3.12 5.75 28.99
N PHE A 51 3.33 4.98 27.93
CA PHE A 51 3.52 5.55 26.59
C PHE A 51 2.27 6.30 26.11
N THR A 52 1.07 5.84 26.45
CA THR A 52 -0.18 6.55 26.15
C THR A 52 -0.24 7.89 26.88
N ALA A 53 0.15 7.93 28.16
CA ALA A 53 0.20 9.16 28.94
C ALA A 53 1.22 10.13 28.33
N VAL A 54 2.41 9.66 28.00
CA VAL A 54 3.48 10.46 27.36
C VAL A 54 3.05 10.99 25.99
N ALA A 55 2.45 10.15 25.15
CA ALA A 55 1.90 10.54 23.85
C ALA A 55 0.82 11.63 23.98
N SER A 56 0.04 11.62 25.07
CA SER A 56 -1.01 12.61 25.32
C SER A 56 -0.46 14.00 25.71
N ILE A 57 0.76 14.08 26.25
CA ILE A 57 1.45 15.33 26.64
C ILE A 57 1.96 16.10 25.40
N SER A 58 2.05 15.46 24.23
CA SER A 58 2.65 16.05 23.02
C SER A 58 1.97 17.32 22.52
N ALA A 59 0.72 17.55 22.90
CA ALA A 59 -0.01 18.79 22.61
C ALA A 59 0.60 20.03 23.31
N LEU A 60 1.37 19.85 24.38
CA LEU A 60 1.97 20.95 25.16
C LEU A 60 3.50 21.02 25.05
N HIS A 61 4.20 19.88 25.02
CA HIS A 61 5.66 19.81 25.15
C HIS A 61 6.31 18.82 24.17
N SER A 62 6.26 19.11 22.87
CA SER A 62 6.70 18.18 21.81
C SER A 62 8.13 17.67 22.01
N ASP A 63 9.07 18.52 22.42
CA ASP A 63 10.51 18.19 22.42
C ASP A 63 10.89 17.24 23.57
N GLN A 64 10.32 17.45 24.77
CA GLN A 64 10.56 16.58 25.93
C GLN A 64 9.97 15.19 25.69
N VAL A 65 8.79 15.13 25.07
CA VAL A 65 8.13 13.89 24.69
C VAL A 65 8.91 13.15 23.60
N VAL A 66 9.38 13.84 22.55
CA VAL A 66 10.20 13.22 21.50
C VAL A 66 11.50 12.65 22.07
N ARG A 67 12.17 13.37 22.98
CA ARG A 67 13.36 12.85 23.68
C ARG A 67 13.06 11.62 24.52
N PHE A 68 11.93 11.59 25.22
CA PHE A 68 11.50 10.42 25.98
C PHE A 68 11.27 9.21 25.05
N MET A 69 10.49 9.41 23.98
CA MET A 69 10.18 8.36 23.02
C MET A 69 11.43 7.82 22.33
N ALA A 70 12.37 8.70 21.96
CA ALA A 70 13.66 8.31 21.38
C ALA A 70 14.54 7.55 22.38
N LYS A 71 14.60 7.99 23.65
CA LYS A 71 15.37 7.32 24.72
C LYS A 71 14.87 5.91 25.00
N TYR A 72 13.55 5.71 24.98
CA TYR A 72 12.89 4.44 25.31
C TYR A 72 12.36 3.68 24.09
N ARG A 73 12.93 3.97 22.92
CA ARG A 73 12.51 3.46 21.61
C ARG A 73 12.40 1.94 21.56
N ASP A 74 13.38 1.22 22.09
CA ASP A 74 13.36 -0.25 22.05
C ASP A 74 12.22 -0.85 22.90
N ILE A 75 11.87 -0.18 24.00
CA ILE A 75 10.74 -0.58 24.86
C ILE A 75 9.42 -0.23 24.17
N LEU A 76 9.34 0.96 23.56
CA LEU A 76 8.19 1.37 22.74
C LEU A 76 7.92 0.34 21.64
N TRP A 77 8.97 -0.14 20.97
CA TRP A 77 8.86 -1.12 19.90
C TRP A 77 8.33 -2.47 20.40
N LYS A 78 8.78 -2.93 21.57
CA LYS A 78 8.23 -4.13 22.21
C LYS A 78 6.73 -3.99 22.51
N VAL A 79 6.30 -2.82 22.98
CA VAL A 79 4.89 -2.53 23.26
C VAL A 79 4.07 -2.54 21.97
N LEU A 80 4.57 -1.87 20.92
CA LEU A 80 3.92 -1.83 19.60
C LEU A 80 3.75 -3.22 18.97
N GLN A 81 4.66 -4.15 19.24
CA GLN A 81 4.58 -5.52 18.74
C GLN A 81 3.71 -6.47 19.57
N SER A 82 3.24 -6.04 20.75
CA SER A 82 2.41 -6.87 21.63
C SER A 82 1.00 -7.09 21.05
N LYS A 83 0.38 -8.24 21.38
CA LYS A 83 -0.97 -8.58 20.88
C LYS A 83 -2.01 -7.62 21.47
N ASN A 84 -2.98 -7.18 20.65
CA ASN A 84 -4.12 -6.31 20.99
C ASN A 84 -3.82 -4.83 21.28
N ASN A 85 -3.15 -4.15 20.35
CA ASN A 85 -2.70 -2.76 20.50
C ASN A 85 -3.42 -1.76 19.55
N SER A 86 -4.67 -1.99 19.15
CA SER A 86 -5.31 -1.04 18.20
C SER A 86 -5.49 0.35 18.82
N GLN A 87 -5.87 0.42 20.09
CA GLN A 87 -6.09 1.70 20.77
C GLN A 87 -4.79 2.50 20.95
N PHE A 88 -3.69 1.84 21.32
CA PHE A 88 -2.42 2.54 21.47
C PHE A 88 -1.74 2.86 20.13
N ILE A 89 -1.90 2.03 19.09
CA ILE A 89 -1.55 2.41 17.70
C ILE A 89 -2.23 3.73 17.29
N HIS A 90 -3.53 3.87 17.57
CA HIS A 90 -4.26 5.09 17.23
C HIS A 90 -3.76 6.31 18.02
N LYS A 91 -3.40 6.11 19.30
CA LYS A 91 -2.78 7.17 20.12
C LYS A 91 -1.41 7.57 19.58
N MET A 92 -0.61 6.61 19.12
CA MET A 92 0.68 6.86 18.49
C MET A 92 0.55 7.59 17.15
N ALA A 93 -0.45 7.27 16.34
CA ALA A 93 -0.77 8.03 15.12
C ALA A 93 -1.11 9.50 15.45
N GLY A 94 -1.95 9.73 16.47
CA GLY A 94 -2.24 11.08 16.95
C GLY A 94 -1.00 11.82 17.44
N PHE A 95 -0.13 11.15 18.19
CA PHE A 95 1.16 11.67 18.63
C PHE A 95 2.04 12.11 17.46
N ILE A 96 2.27 11.22 16.49
CA ILE A 96 3.08 11.50 15.30
C ILE A 96 2.52 12.71 14.54
N ASN A 97 1.20 12.76 14.33
CA ASN A 97 0.56 13.90 13.68
C ASN A 97 0.79 15.21 14.46
N HIS A 98 0.51 15.25 15.76
CA HIS A 98 0.70 16.45 16.57
C HIS A 98 2.15 16.92 16.57
N SER A 99 3.08 15.99 16.72
CA SER A 99 4.50 16.32 16.78
C SER A 99 5.06 16.75 15.42
N LEU A 100 4.50 16.31 14.27
CA LEU A 100 4.94 16.75 12.93
C LEU A 100 4.60 18.21 12.66
N PHE A 101 3.53 18.72 13.27
CA PHE A 101 3.02 20.06 13.04
C PHE A 101 3.17 21.01 14.23
N ALA A 102 3.69 20.51 15.36
CA ALA A 102 4.16 21.35 16.44
C ALA A 102 5.36 22.20 15.95
N ARG A 103 5.33 23.50 16.22
CA ARG A 103 6.44 24.40 15.90
C ARG A 103 7.61 24.11 16.84
N SER A 104 8.50 23.18 16.51
CA SER A 104 9.73 22.97 17.28
C SER A 104 10.66 24.17 17.10
N LYS A 105 11.08 24.79 18.21
CA LYS A 105 12.25 25.67 18.21
C LYS A 105 13.49 24.76 18.20
N GLU A 106 14.16 24.71 17.06
CA GLU A 106 15.52 24.19 16.87
C GLU A 106 15.75 22.65 17.00
N GLY A 107 16.08 22.04 15.85
CA GLY A 107 17.22 21.11 15.76
C GLY A 107 17.03 19.62 16.10
N THR A 108 16.08 19.23 16.94
CA THR A 108 15.75 17.81 17.18
C THR A 108 14.39 17.49 16.57
N SER A 109 14.36 17.34 15.25
CA SER A 109 13.10 17.20 14.50
C SER A 109 12.52 15.79 14.64
N LEU A 110 11.19 15.70 14.80
CA LEU A 110 10.44 14.45 14.72
C LEU A 110 10.71 13.68 13.41
N GLU A 111 11.14 14.36 12.35
CA GLU A 111 11.63 13.71 11.14
C GLU A 111 12.74 12.69 11.45
N GLN A 112 13.66 13.02 12.37
CA GLN A 112 14.68 12.08 12.83
C GLN A 112 14.06 10.92 13.61
N PHE A 113 13.14 11.20 14.54
CA PHE A 113 12.43 10.13 15.26
C PHE A 113 11.66 9.19 14.32
N SER A 114 10.95 9.72 13.33
CA SER A 114 10.24 8.92 12.32
C SER A 114 11.22 8.13 11.44
N LYS A 115 12.35 8.72 11.04
CA LYS A 115 13.42 8.01 10.31
C LYS A 115 14.01 6.88 11.15
N ASP A 116 14.21 7.10 12.45
CA ASP A 116 14.73 6.10 13.37
C ASP A 116 13.72 4.98 13.57
N LEU A 117 12.44 5.31 13.80
CA LEU A 117 11.33 4.37 13.91
C LEU A 117 11.20 3.49 12.66
N VAL A 118 11.28 4.10 11.48
CA VAL A 118 11.27 3.37 10.20
C VAL A 118 12.51 2.50 10.05
N SER A 119 13.69 3.00 10.42
CA SER A 119 14.94 2.24 10.32
C SER A 119 14.89 0.97 11.17
N ASP A 120 14.30 1.05 12.36
CA ASP A 120 14.10 -0.12 13.23
C ASP A 120 13.09 -1.08 12.65
N ALA A 121 12.02 -0.54 12.09
CA ALA A 121 10.98 -1.36 11.48
C ALA A 121 11.50 -2.13 10.27
N MET A 122 12.47 -1.60 9.53
CA MET A 122 13.02 -2.19 8.30
C MET A 122 14.24 -3.10 8.55
N GLY A 123 14.65 -3.33 9.80
CA GLY A 123 15.79 -4.19 10.14
C GLY A 123 15.45 -5.69 10.20
N ASP A 124 16.48 -6.53 10.07
CA ASP A 124 16.36 -7.99 10.06
C ASP A 124 15.64 -8.53 11.32
N GLY A 125 14.55 -9.30 11.11
CA GLY A 125 13.84 -10.01 12.17
C GLY A 125 12.74 -9.22 12.91
N VAL A 126 12.44 -7.99 12.48
CA VAL A 126 11.41 -7.14 13.09
C VAL A 126 10.05 -7.37 12.42
N LYS A 127 8.98 -7.54 13.21
CA LYS A 127 7.62 -7.59 12.67
C LYS A 127 7.20 -6.19 12.20
N HIS A 128 7.08 -6.02 10.89
CA HIS A 128 6.75 -4.76 10.19
C HIS A 128 5.33 -4.21 10.45
N LYS A 129 4.43 -5.07 10.96
CA LYS A 129 3.01 -4.81 11.16
C LYS A 129 2.64 -3.52 11.91
N PRO A 130 3.32 -3.13 13.00
CA PRO A 130 2.93 -1.93 13.74
C PRO A 130 3.11 -0.64 12.93
N LEU A 131 4.08 -0.59 12.02
CA LEU A 131 4.35 0.61 11.23
C LEU A 131 3.29 0.85 10.15
N SER A 132 2.87 -0.21 9.45
CA SER A 132 1.79 -0.13 8.46
C SER A 132 0.44 0.23 9.13
N GLU A 133 0.17 -0.27 10.34
CA GLU A 133 -1.01 0.07 11.13
C GLU A 133 -1.00 1.52 11.64
N ILE A 134 0.17 2.07 12.01
CA ILE A 134 0.30 3.49 12.34
C ILE A 134 -0.02 4.36 11.11
N VAL A 135 0.51 4.00 9.94
CA VAL A 135 0.23 4.74 8.70
C VAL A 135 -1.25 4.65 8.33
N GLU A 136 -1.85 3.47 8.42
CA GLU A 136 -3.30 3.26 8.23
C GLU A 136 -4.10 4.21 9.12
N ALA A 137 -3.82 4.22 10.42
CA ALA A 137 -4.50 5.09 11.38
C ALA A 137 -4.34 6.59 11.03
N LEU A 138 -3.15 7.03 10.57
CA LEU A 138 -2.94 8.42 10.13
C LEU A 138 -3.89 8.79 8.99
N PHE A 139 -4.06 7.93 7.99
CA PHE A 139 -5.02 8.18 6.90
C PHE A 139 -6.48 8.09 7.37
N GLU A 140 -6.83 7.16 8.27
CA GLU A 140 -8.19 7.04 8.82
C GLU A 140 -8.64 8.31 9.56
N TYR A 141 -7.73 8.95 10.30
CA TYR A 141 -8.00 10.18 11.04
C TYR A 141 -7.85 11.47 10.19
N ARG A 142 -7.68 11.33 8.87
CA ARG A 142 -7.44 12.45 7.93
C ARG A 142 -6.19 13.27 8.27
N TYR A 143 -5.19 12.62 8.85
CA TYR A 143 -3.85 13.16 9.01
C TYR A 143 -3.03 12.88 7.74
N ASP A 144 -3.61 13.19 6.57
CA ASP A 144 -3.08 12.79 5.25
C ASP A 144 -1.63 13.23 5.08
N ARG A 145 -1.30 14.46 5.49
CA ARG A 145 0.08 14.97 5.40
C ARG A 145 1.05 14.18 6.26
N ALA A 146 0.65 13.79 7.47
CA ALA A 146 1.47 12.94 8.35
C ALA A 146 1.62 11.53 7.79
N GLY A 147 0.53 10.95 7.29
CA GLY A 147 0.50 9.64 6.64
C GLY A 147 1.40 9.61 5.40
N GLU A 148 1.31 10.61 4.53
CA GLU A 148 2.17 10.75 3.34
C GLU A 148 3.64 10.95 3.69
N MET A 149 3.96 11.77 4.72
CA MET A 149 5.34 11.95 5.17
C MET A 149 5.94 10.63 5.66
N LEU A 150 5.22 9.89 6.51
CA LEU A 150 5.70 8.60 7.01
C LEU A 150 5.82 7.56 5.89
N THR A 151 4.83 7.51 5.00
CA THR A 151 4.86 6.68 3.78
C THR A 151 6.10 6.99 2.93
N SER A 152 6.40 8.27 2.71
CA SER A 152 7.55 8.71 1.92
C SER A 152 8.88 8.31 2.56
N ILE A 153 8.99 8.35 3.90
CA ILE A 153 10.19 7.89 4.61
C ILE A 153 10.38 6.38 4.41
N ILE A 154 9.31 5.58 4.50
CA ILE A 154 9.36 4.12 4.28
C ILE A 154 9.78 3.79 2.84
N LEU A 155 9.14 4.42 1.86
CA LEU A 155 9.47 4.23 0.45
C LEU A 155 10.91 4.68 0.12
N GLY A 156 11.36 5.79 0.71
CA GLY A 156 12.73 6.28 0.54
C GLY A 156 13.79 5.31 1.06
N LYS A 157 13.51 4.57 2.14
CA LYS A 157 14.40 3.52 2.65
C LYS A 157 14.52 2.32 1.71
N SER A 158 13.53 2.11 0.85
CA SER A 158 13.54 1.09 -0.20
C SER A 158 14.33 1.53 -1.45
N GLY A 159 14.97 2.71 -1.40
CA GLY A 159 15.86 3.23 -2.46
C GLY A 159 15.17 4.06 -3.55
N LEU A 160 13.87 4.36 -3.40
CA LEU A 160 13.09 5.14 -4.36
C LEU A 160 13.48 6.63 -4.30
N SER A 161 13.49 7.28 -5.47
CA SER A 161 13.62 8.73 -5.59
C SER A 161 12.32 9.46 -5.19
N ASN A 162 12.40 10.77 -4.94
CA ASN A 162 11.21 11.56 -4.62
C ASN A 162 10.13 11.51 -5.70
N ASP A 163 10.51 11.42 -6.98
CA ASP A 163 9.55 11.35 -8.07
C ASP A 163 8.92 9.96 -8.19
N GLN A 164 9.71 8.89 -7.96
CA GLN A 164 9.18 7.52 -7.83
C GLN A 164 8.20 7.39 -6.67
N ILE A 165 8.51 8.00 -5.51
CA ILE A 165 7.62 8.03 -4.34
C ILE A 165 6.29 8.69 -4.68
N LYS A 166 6.31 9.85 -5.36
CA LYS A 166 5.09 10.54 -5.78
C LYS A 166 4.26 9.69 -6.75
N ASP A 167 4.91 9.03 -7.70
CA ASP A 167 4.26 8.16 -8.69
C ASP A 167 3.55 6.99 -8.01
N VAL A 168 4.24 6.30 -7.08
CA VAL A 168 3.69 5.20 -6.29
C VAL A 168 2.49 5.65 -5.44
N ILE A 169 2.62 6.76 -4.70
CA ILE A 169 1.51 7.29 -3.88
C ILE A 169 0.32 7.71 -4.76
N SER A 170 0.58 8.29 -5.93
CA SER A 170 -0.46 8.65 -6.90
C SER A 170 -1.21 7.41 -7.41
N ALA A 171 -0.49 6.33 -7.72
CA ALA A 171 -1.10 5.06 -8.11
C ALA A 171 -2.00 4.46 -7.01
N TRP A 172 -1.59 4.55 -5.75
CA TRP A 172 -2.42 4.10 -4.62
C TRP A 172 -3.69 4.94 -4.47
N ARG A 173 -3.60 6.26 -4.72
CA ARG A 173 -4.77 7.15 -4.74
C ARG A 173 -5.73 6.85 -5.90
N LYS A 174 -5.23 6.44 -7.07
CA LYS A 174 -6.05 5.95 -8.20
C LYS A 174 -6.69 4.58 -7.95
N SER A 175 -6.21 3.86 -6.93
CA SER A 175 -6.67 2.52 -6.56
C SER A 175 -7.69 2.50 -5.41
N ALA A 176 -8.12 3.67 -4.94
CA ALA A 176 -9.10 3.81 -3.89
C ALA A 176 -9.98 5.03 -4.20
N PRO A 177 -11.30 4.94 -4.02
CA PRO A 177 -12.14 6.10 -4.25
C PRO A 177 -11.84 7.18 -3.21
N ILE A 178 -11.99 8.45 -3.60
CA ILE A 178 -11.86 9.59 -2.69
C ILE A 178 -12.92 9.45 -1.59
N TYR A 179 -12.48 9.05 -0.41
CA TYR A 179 -13.33 8.65 0.69
C TYR A 179 -14.03 9.85 1.34
N THR A 180 -15.35 10.00 1.16
CA THR A 180 -16.12 11.11 1.74
C THR A 180 -16.65 10.83 3.16
N GLY A 181 -16.63 9.58 3.66
CA GLY A 181 -16.95 9.30 5.07
C GLY A 181 -17.29 7.86 5.44
N LYS A 182 -16.76 7.43 6.59
CA LYS A 182 -17.10 6.31 7.50
C LYS A 182 -17.86 5.09 6.92
N ARG A 183 -17.11 4.12 6.35
CA ARG A 183 -17.03 2.67 6.68
C ARG A 183 -15.93 1.97 5.83
N PRO A 184 -15.09 1.07 6.39
CA PRO A 184 -13.92 0.54 5.67
C PRO A 184 -14.25 -0.40 4.50
N ILE A 185 -15.48 -0.93 4.46
CA ILE A 185 -16.00 -1.80 3.40
C ILE A 185 -17.49 -1.46 3.29
N ASP A 186 -17.89 -0.78 2.21
CA ASP A 186 -19.32 -0.73 1.82
C ASP A 186 -19.74 -2.14 1.37
N LYS A 187 -21.05 -2.44 1.41
CA LYS A 187 -21.68 -3.65 0.84
C LYS A 187 -21.29 -3.93 -0.64
N ASN A 188 -20.58 -3.00 -1.28
CA ASN A 188 -20.09 -3.04 -2.66
C ASN A 188 -18.59 -3.39 -2.81
N ASN A 189 -17.92 -3.94 -1.79
CA ASN A 189 -16.50 -4.36 -1.85
C ASN A 189 -15.48 -3.24 -2.15
N ILE A 190 -15.78 -2.00 -1.79
CA ILE A 190 -14.86 -0.87 -1.99
C ILE A 190 -13.79 -0.88 -0.89
N VAL A 191 -12.51 -0.90 -1.27
CA VAL A 191 -11.35 -0.82 -0.36
C VAL A 191 -10.97 0.65 -0.12
N SER A 192 -10.74 1.00 1.14
CA SER A 192 -10.37 2.36 1.53
C SER A 192 -8.89 2.67 1.23
N LEU A 193 -8.54 3.95 1.02
CA LEU A 193 -7.14 4.37 0.87
C LEU A 193 -6.25 3.92 2.04
N PRO A 194 -6.64 4.06 3.33
CA PRO A 194 -5.86 3.49 4.44
C PRO A 194 -5.51 2.01 4.27
N ALA A 195 -6.48 1.19 3.86
CA ALA A 195 -6.27 -0.24 3.66
C ALA A 195 -5.35 -0.54 2.48
N VAL A 196 -5.49 0.21 1.37
CA VAL A 196 -4.58 0.14 0.21
C VAL A 196 -3.15 0.50 0.62
N VAL A 197 -2.95 1.61 1.33
CA VAL A 197 -1.63 2.05 1.81
C VAL A 197 -1.02 0.98 2.70
N LYS A 198 -1.77 0.48 3.68
CA LYS A 198 -1.30 -0.55 4.60
C LYS A 198 -0.82 -1.79 3.85
N LYS A 199 -1.64 -2.34 2.95
CA LYS A 199 -1.31 -3.58 2.25
C LYS A 199 -0.07 -3.44 1.35
N ASN A 200 0.09 -2.28 0.71
CA ASN A 200 1.30 -1.98 -0.04
C ASN A 200 2.52 -1.88 0.86
N LEU A 201 2.43 -1.14 1.97
CA LEU A 201 3.54 -0.99 2.91
C LEU A 201 3.95 -2.32 3.54
N GLU A 202 2.99 -3.15 3.95
CA GLU A 202 3.29 -4.49 4.48
C GLU A 202 4.06 -5.34 3.47
N THR A 203 3.63 -5.31 2.20
CA THR A 203 4.29 -6.06 1.12
C THR A 203 5.69 -5.52 0.83
N ILE A 204 5.85 -4.20 0.73
CA ILE A 204 7.15 -3.54 0.50
C ILE A 204 8.12 -3.84 1.64
N MET A 205 7.66 -3.73 2.89
CA MET A 205 8.50 -4.01 4.05
C MET A 205 8.92 -5.48 4.10
N ASP A 206 8.03 -6.43 3.79
CA ASP A 206 8.38 -7.86 3.69
C ASP A 206 9.38 -8.14 2.54
N LEU A 207 9.22 -7.48 1.39
CA LEU A 207 10.17 -7.57 0.27
C LEU A 207 11.56 -7.08 0.68
N GLU A 208 11.64 -5.87 1.22
CA GLU A 208 12.92 -5.25 1.60
C GLU A 208 13.60 -5.96 2.77
N GLY A 209 12.81 -6.48 3.72
CA GLY A 209 13.32 -7.28 4.84
C GLY A 209 13.88 -8.64 4.40
N ARG A 210 13.47 -9.16 3.25
CA ARG A 210 14.02 -10.40 2.68
C ARG A 210 15.17 -10.13 1.73
N LYS A 211 15.09 -9.08 0.92
CA LYS A 211 16.11 -8.72 -0.07
C LYS A 211 16.05 -7.23 -0.36
N SER A 212 17.05 -6.51 0.13
CA SER A 212 17.12 -5.05 -0.02
C SER A 212 17.20 -4.63 -1.50
N GLY A 213 16.47 -3.57 -1.86
CA GLY A 213 16.43 -2.97 -3.19
C GLY A 213 15.45 -3.62 -4.16
N VAL A 214 14.71 -4.66 -3.74
CA VAL A 214 13.74 -5.34 -4.60
C VAL A 214 12.59 -4.42 -5.02
N THR A 215 12.09 -3.58 -4.13
CA THR A 215 10.98 -2.67 -4.42
C THR A 215 11.36 -1.71 -5.54
N LYS A 216 12.53 -1.07 -5.42
CA LYS A 216 13.06 -0.17 -6.46
C LYS A 216 13.23 -0.89 -7.78
N PHE A 217 13.81 -2.09 -7.75
CA PHE A 217 14.04 -2.87 -8.95
C PHE A 217 12.73 -3.22 -9.67
N LEU A 218 11.74 -3.71 -8.94
CA LEU A 218 10.44 -4.11 -9.50
C LEU A 218 9.69 -2.90 -10.08
N LEU A 219 9.77 -1.75 -9.43
CA LEU A 219 9.25 -0.50 -9.98
C LEU A 219 9.96 -0.12 -11.28
N GLU A 220 11.29 -0.10 -11.31
CA GLU A 220 12.05 0.39 -12.47
C GLU A 220 12.02 -0.57 -13.67
N LYS A 221 11.98 -1.88 -13.43
CA LYS A 221 12.04 -2.89 -14.49
C LYS A 221 10.66 -3.33 -14.97
N PHE A 222 9.66 -3.32 -14.10
CA PHE A 222 8.34 -3.87 -14.39
C PHE A 222 7.20 -2.87 -14.17
N GLY A 223 7.47 -1.68 -13.65
CA GLY A 223 6.46 -0.64 -13.46
C GLY A 223 5.48 -0.91 -12.32
N ILE A 224 5.81 -1.83 -11.40
CA ILE A 224 4.93 -2.20 -10.29
C ILE A 224 4.90 -1.06 -9.26
N ARG A 225 3.72 -0.50 -9.01
CA ARG A 225 3.46 0.54 -8.01
C ARG A 225 2.55 0.03 -6.90
N CYS A 226 1.60 -0.83 -7.24
CA CYS A 226 0.63 -1.40 -6.31
C CYS A 226 1.07 -2.79 -5.81
N PHE A 227 2.22 -2.87 -5.16
CA PHE A 227 2.82 -4.09 -4.58
C PHE A 227 1.82 -4.95 -3.79
N GLY A 228 0.93 -4.32 -3.03
CA GLY A 228 -0.06 -5.01 -2.20
C GLY A 228 -1.13 -5.80 -2.96
N ARG A 229 -1.14 -5.78 -4.30
CA ARG A 229 -2.04 -6.59 -5.14
C ARG A 229 -1.49 -7.98 -5.45
N TYR A 230 -0.23 -8.25 -5.13
CA TYR A 230 0.44 -9.50 -5.49
C TYR A 230 1.04 -10.17 -4.26
N PRO A 231 1.09 -11.52 -4.22
CA PRO A 231 1.78 -12.23 -3.17
C PRO A 231 3.28 -11.88 -3.14
N THR A 232 3.84 -11.66 -1.95
CA THR A 232 5.29 -11.40 -1.80
C THR A 232 6.14 -12.50 -2.45
N LYS A 233 5.73 -13.77 -2.33
CA LYS A 233 6.46 -14.93 -2.90
C LYS A 233 6.57 -14.83 -4.43
N LEU A 234 5.54 -14.33 -5.09
CA LEU A 234 5.51 -14.12 -6.54
C LEU A 234 6.48 -13.00 -6.93
N LEU A 235 6.44 -11.87 -6.21
CA LEU A 235 7.28 -10.70 -6.51
C LEU A 235 8.77 -10.99 -6.28
N LEU A 236 9.11 -11.75 -5.23
CA LEU A 236 10.47 -12.21 -4.98
C LEU A 236 10.96 -13.14 -6.09
N ARG A 237 10.14 -14.11 -6.51
CA ARG A 237 10.52 -15.02 -7.59
C ARG A 237 10.72 -14.27 -8.91
N GLN A 238 9.90 -13.27 -9.20
CA GLN A 238 10.11 -12.41 -10.37
C GLN A 238 11.44 -11.65 -10.32
N PHE A 239 11.84 -11.20 -9.13
CA PHE A 239 13.16 -10.60 -8.94
C PHE A 239 14.30 -11.61 -9.12
N ASP A 240 14.18 -12.79 -8.51
CA ASP A 240 15.23 -13.82 -8.51
C ASP A 240 15.45 -14.44 -9.89
N THR A 241 14.38 -14.55 -10.68
CA THR A 241 14.41 -15.10 -12.06
C THR A 241 14.65 -14.03 -13.11
N PHE A 242 15.01 -12.80 -12.74
CA PHE A 242 15.27 -11.75 -13.72
C PHE A 242 16.46 -12.13 -14.62
N GLY A 243 16.24 -12.06 -15.93
CA GLY A 243 17.23 -12.47 -16.94
C GLY A 243 17.15 -13.94 -17.32
N ASP A 244 16.37 -14.75 -16.60
CA ASP A 244 16.11 -16.14 -17.01
C ASP A 244 15.32 -16.17 -18.31
N GLN A 245 15.71 -17.05 -19.23
CA GLN A 245 15.14 -17.16 -20.57
C GLN A 245 14.13 -18.31 -20.70
N GLY A 246 13.56 -18.75 -19.56
CA GLY A 246 12.50 -19.75 -19.54
C GLY A 246 11.20 -19.24 -20.17
N GLN A 247 10.31 -20.17 -20.51
CA GLN A 247 8.97 -19.83 -20.98
C GLN A 247 8.25 -18.99 -19.92
N PHE A 248 7.60 -17.89 -20.33
CA PHE A 248 7.02 -16.95 -19.38
C PHE A 248 5.62 -16.49 -19.79
N GLY A 249 4.84 -16.09 -18.80
CA GLY A 249 3.56 -15.40 -18.97
C GLY A 249 3.53 -14.07 -18.25
N ILE A 250 2.55 -13.24 -18.59
CA ILE A 250 2.41 -11.87 -18.06
C ILE A 250 1.11 -11.73 -17.27
N ILE A 251 1.16 -11.06 -16.12
CA ILE A 251 -0.01 -10.51 -15.45
C ILE A 251 0.06 -9.00 -15.61
N LEU A 252 -0.85 -8.44 -16.40
CA LEU A 252 -0.95 -7.01 -16.68
C LEU A 252 -2.16 -6.44 -15.93
N SER A 253 -1.93 -5.58 -14.95
CA SER A 253 -3.01 -4.94 -14.19
C SER A 253 -3.13 -3.45 -14.50
N SER A 254 -4.35 -2.93 -14.55
CA SER A 254 -4.57 -1.47 -14.60
C SER A 254 -4.13 -0.83 -13.30
N ILE A 255 -3.45 0.33 -13.36
CA ILE A 255 -3.20 1.13 -12.15
C ILE A 255 -4.54 1.64 -11.59
N ALA A 256 -5.45 2.08 -12.46
CA ALA A 256 -6.78 2.51 -12.04
C ALA A 256 -7.59 1.31 -11.53
N ASP A 257 -7.96 1.39 -10.26
CA ASP A 257 -8.86 0.45 -9.60
C ASP A 257 -9.67 1.23 -8.57
N TYR A 258 -10.63 2.02 -9.05
CA TYR A 258 -11.43 2.91 -8.20
C TYR A 258 -12.22 2.18 -7.10
N SER A 259 -12.31 0.85 -7.17
CA SER A 259 -12.95 0.00 -6.17
C SER A 259 -11.95 -0.62 -5.18
N GLY A 260 -10.66 -0.63 -5.51
CA GLY A 260 -9.64 -1.42 -4.82
C GLY A 260 -9.87 -2.94 -4.88
N GLY A 261 -10.70 -3.41 -5.81
CA GLY A 261 -11.09 -4.81 -5.95
C GLY A 261 -9.88 -5.75 -6.14
N TYR A 262 -8.82 -5.30 -6.80
CA TYR A 262 -7.64 -6.14 -7.03
C TYR A 262 -6.81 -6.40 -5.77
N TYR A 263 -7.04 -5.63 -4.71
CA TYR A 263 -6.44 -5.93 -3.41
C TYR A 263 -7.16 -7.06 -2.69
N VAL A 264 -8.34 -7.49 -3.13
CA VAL A 264 -9.09 -8.61 -2.55
C VAL A 264 -8.66 -9.94 -3.17
N ASP A 265 -8.20 -9.93 -4.41
CA ASP A 265 -7.90 -11.14 -5.20
C ASP A 265 -6.44 -11.65 -5.02
N VAL A 266 -5.75 -11.28 -3.93
CA VAL A 266 -4.36 -11.74 -3.71
C VAL A 266 -4.28 -13.25 -3.56
N ASP A 267 -5.26 -13.87 -2.92
CA ASP A 267 -5.34 -15.33 -2.74
C ASP A 267 -5.48 -16.08 -4.07
N LEU A 268 -6.09 -15.44 -5.07
CA LEU A 268 -6.19 -15.99 -6.43
C LEU A 268 -4.81 -16.10 -7.08
N TYR A 269 -3.99 -15.04 -6.99
CA TYR A 269 -2.63 -15.09 -7.49
C TYR A 269 -1.75 -16.04 -6.69
N ASP A 270 -1.99 -16.16 -5.39
CA ASP A 270 -1.26 -17.09 -4.54
C ASP A 270 -1.47 -18.53 -5.00
N LYS A 271 -2.73 -18.87 -5.30
CA LYS A 271 -3.12 -20.17 -5.84
C LYS A 271 -2.63 -20.37 -7.27
N LEU A 272 -2.79 -19.40 -8.16
CA LEU A 272 -2.29 -19.47 -9.53
C LEU A 272 -0.79 -19.72 -9.57
N PHE A 273 -0.04 -19.02 -8.71
CA PHE A 273 1.40 -19.19 -8.60
C PHE A 273 1.78 -20.61 -8.16
N ASP A 274 1.02 -21.18 -7.21
CA ASP A 274 1.23 -22.56 -6.75
C ASP A 274 0.86 -23.59 -7.83
N ASP A 275 -0.25 -23.36 -8.55
CA ASP A 275 -0.74 -24.25 -9.61
C ASP A 275 0.17 -24.25 -10.85
N ILE A 276 0.72 -23.08 -11.23
CA ILE A 276 1.70 -22.96 -12.34
C ILE A 276 3.07 -23.55 -11.96
N GLY A 277 3.45 -23.48 -10.68
CA GLY A 277 4.70 -24.05 -10.20
C GLY A 277 5.93 -23.52 -10.94
N GLU A 278 6.85 -24.42 -11.31
CA GLU A 278 8.12 -24.09 -11.99
C GLU A 278 8.03 -24.07 -13.52
N ASP A 279 6.90 -24.49 -14.09
CA ASP A 279 6.75 -24.68 -15.55
C ASP A 279 6.81 -23.37 -16.32
N TYR A 280 6.32 -22.29 -15.70
CA TYR A 280 6.38 -20.96 -16.28
C TYR A 280 6.94 -19.94 -15.31
N ILE A 281 7.64 -18.99 -15.90
CA ILE A 281 8.06 -17.76 -15.26
C ILE A 281 6.89 -16.77 -15.31
N ILE A 282 6.47 -16.23 -14.17
CA ILE A 282 5.40 -15.22 -14.11
C ILE A 282 6.00 -13.81 -14.06
N ARG A 283 5.47 -12.90 -14.88
CA ARG A 283 5.84 -11.47 -14.93
C ARG A 283 4.65 -10.57 -14.69
N VAL A 284 4.57 -9.98 -13.51
CA VAL A 284 3.63 -8.92 -13.17
C VAL A 284 4.15 -7.57 -13.69
N THR A 285 3.24 -6.80 -14.28
CA THR A 285 3.46 -5.41 -14.67
C THR A 285 2.15 -4.61 -14.56
N GLU A 286 2.27 -3.29 -14.49
CA GLU A 286 1.13 -2.38 -14.34
C GLU A 286 1.16 -1.27 -15.38
N THR A 287 -0.02 -0.90 -15.88
CA THR A 287 -0.17 0.16 -16.88
C THR A 287 -1.38 1.04 -16.57
N ASP A 288 -1.31 2.32 -16.92
CA ASP A 288 -2.45 3.25 -17.00
C ASP A 288 -2.76 3.65 -18.45
N ASP A 289 -2.31 2.82 -19.38
CA ASP A 289 -2.33 3.10 -20.81
C ASP A 289 -2.88 1.91 -21.62
N LYS A 290 -3.65 2.24 -22.66
CA LYS A 290 -4.33 1.31 -23.57
C LYS A 290 -3.44 0.74 -24.68
N TYR A 291 -2.23 1.28 -24.90
CA TYR A 291 -1.30 0.80 -25.93
C TYR A 291 -0.59 -0.50 -25.52
N LEU A 292 -1.33 -1.61 -25.40
CA LEU A 292 -0.86 -2.90 -24.87
C LEU A 292 0.38 -3.45 -25.58
N ARG A 293 0.43 -3.32 -26.91
CA ARG A 293 1.58 -3.76 -27.71
C ARG A 293 2.89 -3.19 -27.18
N SER A 294 2.93 -1.89 -26.91
CA SER A 294 4.13 -1.21 -26.40
C SER A 294 4.54 -1.72 -25.01
N GLN A 295 3.58 -2.09 -24.17
CA GLN A 295 3.84 -2.63 -22.84
C GLN A 295 4.42 -4.03 -22.93
N TYR A 296 3.85 -4.89 -23.77
CA TYR A 296 4.37 -6.23 -23.99
C TYR A 296 5.72 -6.23 -24.70
N GLU A 297 5.96 -5.32 -25.63
CA GLU A 297 7.27 -5.16 -26.27
C GLU A 297 8.35 -4.76 -25.27
N LYS A 298 8.05 -3.89 -24.29
CA LYS A 298 9.00 -3.55 -23.21
C LYS A 298 9.37 -4.77 -22.38
N ILE A 299 8.40 -5.62 -22.03
CA ILE A 299 8.68 -6.85 -21.27
C ILE A 299 9.42 -7.86 -22.14
N ARG A 300 8.97 -8.08 -23.38
CA ARG A 300 9.63 -8.98 -24.34
C ARG A 300 11.06 -8.53 -24.66
N ALA A 301 11.37 -7.25 -24.63
CA ALA A 301 12.76 -6.79 -24.79
C ALA A 301 13.70 -7.33 -23.70
N LEU A 302 13.18 -7.80 -22.57
CA LEU A 302 13.92 -8.42 -21.48
C LEU A 302 14.04 -9.96 -21.62
N TYR A 303 13.23 -10.59 -22.49
CA TYR A 303 13.08 -12.04 -22.59
C TYR A 303 12.98 -12.51 -24.05
N SER A 304 13.79 -13.51 -24.41
CA SER A 304 13.84 -14.03 -25.78
C SER A 304 12.58 -14.81 -26.22
N PRO A 305 11.94 -15.65 -25.36
CA PRO A 305 10.76 -16.40 -25.75
C PRO A 305 9.54 -15.52 -26.06
N PRO A 306 8.57 -16.00 -26.86
CA PRO A 306 7.26 -15.37 -26.95
C PRO A 306 6.46 -15.56 -25.65
N ILE A 307 5.45 -14.70 -25.44
CA ILE A 307 4.62 -14.77 -24.22
C ILE A 307 3.68 -15.98 -24.32
N ALA A 308 3.74 -16.87 -23.33
CA ALA A 308 2.96 -18.11 -23.30
C ALA A 308 1.53 -17.92 -22.81
N PHE A 309 1.31 -16.96 -21.93
CA PHE A 309 -0.02 -16.60 -21.46
C PHE A 309 -0.05 -15.17 -20.96
N GLU A 310 -1.23 -14.58 -20.94
CA GLU A 310 -1.49 -13.33 -20.25
C GLU A 310 -2.72 -13.42 -19.35
N ILE A 311 -2.69 -12.63 -18.29
CA ILE A 311 -3.85 -12.31 -17.46
C ILE A 311 -3.94 -10.79 -17.41
N VAL A 312 -5.01 -10.23 -17.96
CA VAL A 312 -5.25 -8.79 -18.02
C VAL A 312 -6.32 -8.42 -17.01
N ASN A 313 -5.97 -7.66 -15.98
CA ASN A 313 -6.89 -7.24 -14.91
C ASN A 313 -7.23 -5.78 -15.07
N VAL A 314 -8.44 -5.52 -15.56
CA VAL A 314 -8.92 -4.18 -15.88
C VAL A 314 -10.39 -4.07 -15.56
N HIS A 315 -10.82 -2.87 -15.16
CA HIS A 315 -12.24 -2.56 -15.19
C HIS A 315 -12.68 -2.52 -16.64
N GLY A 316 -13.95 -2.74 -16.90
CA GLY A 316 -14.44 -2.62 -18.26
C GLY A 316 -15.88 -3.05 -18.42
N SER A 317 -16.26 -3.09 -19.68
CA SER A 317 -17.61 -3.40 -20.11
C SER A 317 -17.56 -4.30 -21.35
N ILE A 318 -18.74 -4.57 -21.92
CA ILE A 318 -18.85 -5.24 -23.22
C ILE A 318 -18.08 -4.47 -24.33
N LYS A 319 -17.89 -3.15 -24.19
CA LYS A 319 -17.34 -2.28 -25.26
C LYS A 319 -15.91 -1.83 -25.03
N ASP A 320 -15.39 -1.95 -23.81
CA ASP A 320 -14.14 -1.30 -23.42
C ASP A 320 -13.40 -2.04 -22.30
N MET A 321 -12.08 -1.81 -22.26
CA MET A 321 -11.18 -2.17 -21.16
C MET A 321 -10.51 -0.90 -20.64
N GLN A 322 -10.65 -0.62 -19.35
CA GLN A 322 -10.23 0.61 -18.71
C GLN A 322 -8.90 0.44 -17.97
N PHE A 323 -7.84 1.06 -18.50
CA PHE A 323 -6.51 1.09 -17.90
C PHE A 323 -6.29 2.34 -17.04
N SER A 324 -6.94 3.47 -17.38
CA SER A 324 -6.91 4.70 -16.56
C SER A 324 -8.24 5.44 -16.45
N GLU A 325 -8.23 6.51 -15.65
CA GLU A 325 -9.37 7.41 -15.52
C GLU A 325 -9.56 8.22 -16.81
N GLY A 326 -10.77 8.16 -17.38
CA GLY A 326 -11.13 8.90 -18.59
C GLY A 326 -10.89 8.13 -19.90
N PRO A 327 -11.27 8.73 -21.03
CA PRO A 327 -11.34 8.02 -22.32
C PRO A 327 -9.96 7.68 -22.92
N GLU A 328 -8.91 8.41 -22.57
CA GLU A 328 -7.58 8.22 -23.18
C GLU A 328 -6.93 6.88 -22.81
N GLY A 329 -7.24 6.31 -21.64
CA GLY A 329 -6.80 4.97 -21.24
C GLY A 329 -7.87 3.90 -21.34
N MET A 330 -8.94 4.14 -22.11
CA MET A 330 -9.93 3.11 -22.44
C MET A 330 -9.57 2.51 -23.79
N LEU A 331 -9.29 1.21 -23.82
CA LEU A 331 -9.22 0.46 -25.06
C LEU A 331 -10.64 0.13 -25.49
N THR A 332 -11.11 0.70 -26.61
CA THR A 332 -12.47 0.44 -27.12
C THR A 332 -12.46 -0.54 -28.30
N ILE A 333 -13.64 -0.99 -28.71
CA ILE A 333 -13.78 -1.74 -29.97
C ILE A 333 -13.31 -0.93 -31.17
N GLU A 334 -13.60 0.38 -31.24
CA GLU A 334 -13.14 1.23 -32.34
C GLU A 334 -11.61 1.31 -32.40
N ASP A 335 -10.93 1.35 -31.25
CA ASP A 335 -9.47 1.30 -31.21
C ASP A 335 -8.94 -0.01 -31.83
N ILE A 336 -9.53 -1.15 -31.48
CA ILE A 336 -9.16 -2.46 -32.02
C ILE A 336 -9.39 -2.51 -33.55
N GLU A 337 -10.52 -2.00 -34.01
CA GLU A 337 -10.88 -1.94 -35.43
C GLU A 337 -10.01 -0.97 -36.23
N SER A 338 -9.51 0.10 -35.58
CA SER A 338 -8.57 1.04 -36.17
C SER A 338 -7.14 0.49 -36.35
N GLY A 339 -6.88 -0.70 -35.80
CA GLY A 339 -5.58 -1.38 -35.90
C GLY A 339 -4.66 -1.15 -34.69
N LEU A 340 -5.18 -0.66 -33.57
CA LEU A 340 -4.36 -0.37 -32.38
C LEU A 340 -3.62 -1.61 -31.84
N LEU A 341 -4.21 -2.79 -32.01
CA LEU A 341 -3.64 -4.08 -31.59
C LEU A 341 -2.98 -4.83 -32.75
N ASP A 342 -2.75 -4.21 -33.89
CA ASP A 342 -2.13 -4.89 -35.02
C ASP A 342 -0.69 -5.29 -34.69
N GLY A 343 -0.31 -6.51 -35.09
CA GLY A 343 0.99 -7.13 -34.78
C GLY A 343 1.09 -7.73 -33.37
N LEU A 344 0.05 -7.60 -32.53
CA LEU A 344 0.05 -8.20 -31.18
C LEU A 344 0.28 -9.72 -31.23
N SER A 345 -0.29 -10.41 -32.22
CA SER A 345 -0.08 -11.85 -32.46
C SER A 345 1.36 -12.29 -32.72
N GLU A 346 2.30 -11.37 -32.99
CA GLU A 346 3.73 -11.67 -33.20
C GLU A 346 4.53 -11.70 -31.89
N ILE A 347 3.90 -11.28 -30.79
CA ILE A 347 4.51 -11.19 -29.46
C ILE A 347 4.20 -12.46 -28.65
N PHE A 348 3.05 -13.08 -28.91
CA PHE A 348 2.56 -14.25 -28.21
C PHE A 348 2.94 -15.56 -28.90
N ASP A 349 3.02 -16.60 -28.08
CA ASP A 349 3.10 -17.97 -28.56
C ASP A 349 1.84 -18.31 -29.39
N PRO A 350 1.94 -19.10 -30.48
CA PRO A 350 0.76 -19.52 -31.24
C PRO A 350 -0.33 -20.20 -30.41
N ASP A 351 0.05 -20.89 -29.33
CA ASP A 351 -0.86 -21.60 -28.43
C ASP A 351 -1.11 -20.82 -27.12
N ALA A 352 -0.84 -19.52 -27.11
CA ALA A 352 -0.95 -18.70 -25.91
C ALA A 352 -2.37 -18.69 -25.32
N VAL A 353 -2.45 -18.57 -23.99
CA VAL A 353 -3.72 -18.42 -23.27
C VAL A 353 -3.89 -16.97 -22.83
N HIS A 354 -5.00 -16.36 -23.20
CA HIS A 354 -5.32 -14.96 -22.92
C HIS A 354 -6.51 -14.87 -21.97
N VAL A 355 -6.28 -14.53 -20.70
CA VAL A 355 -7.34 -14.36 -19.71
C VAL A 355 -7.65 -12.88 -19.54
N LEU A 356 -8.84 -12.46 -19.95
CA LEU A 356 -9.30 -11.07 -19.83
C LEU A 356 -10.22 -10.93 -18.63
N GLY A 357 -9.65 -10.47 -17.51
CA GLY A 357 -10.33 -10.18 -16.25
C GLY A 357 -11.04 -8.83 -16.26
N SER A 358 -12.04 -8.68 -17.13
CA SER A 358 -12.87 -7.49 -17.27
C SER A 358 -14.36 -7.87 -17.27
N CYS A 359 -15.19 -7.11 -16.54
CA CYS A 359 -16.63 -7.38 -16.40
C CYS A 359 -17.33 -7.48 -17.77
N SER A 360 -18.08 -8.56 -17.99
CA SER A 360 -18.90 -8.77 -19.19
C SER A 360 -18.14 -8.71 -20.54
N ALA A 361 -16.81 -8.83 -20.54
CA ALA A 361 -15.99 -8.68 -21.75
C ALA A 361 -16.25 -9.77 -22.81
N ALA A 362 -16.70 -10.97 -22.42
CA ALA A 362 -16.87 -12.10 -23.32
C ALA A 362 -17.91 -11.89 -24.44
N LEU A 363 -18.86 -10.96 -24.26
CA LEU A 363 -19.94 -10.70 -25.23
C LEU A 363 -19.60 -9.56 -26.22
N GLY A 364 -18.40 -8.99 -26.17
CA GLY A 364 -18.00 -7.87 -27.03
C GLY A 364 -16.50 -7.76 -27.23
N ILE A 365 -15.84 -6.88 -26.47
CA ILE A 365 -14.44 -6.52 -26.68
C ILE A 365 -13.48 -7.72 -26.65
N ALA A 366 -13.76 -8.76 -25.86
CA ALA A 366 -12.93 -9.98 -25.85
C ALA A 366 -12.96 -10.73 -27.18
N GLY A 367 -14.10 -10.73 -27.89
CA GLY A 367 -14.21 -11.30 -29.23
C GLY A 367 -13.33 -10.56 -30.23
N LYS A 368 -13.40 -9.22 -30.21
CA LYS A 368 -12.55 -8.36 -31.06
C LYS A 368 -11.07 -8.49 -30.71
N TYR A 369 -10.74 -8.64 -29.43
CA TYR A 369 -9.39 -8.93 -28.98
C TYR A 369 -8.89 -10.27 -29.52
N SER A 370 -9.71 -11.33 -29.44
CA SER A 370 -9.35 -12.68 -29.91
C SER A 370 -9.06 -12.75 -31.41
N GLU A 371 -9.62 -11.85 -32.22
CA GLU A 371 -9.29 -11.72 -33.65
C GLU A 371 -7.88 -11.16 -33.90
N LYS A 372 -7.27 -10.50 -32.90
CA LYS A 372 -5.96 -9.83 -33.01
C LYS A 372 -4.80 -10.62 -32.39
N VAL A 373 -5.11 -11.63 -31.58
CA VAL A 373 -4.12 -12.50 -30.93
C VAL A 373 -4.22 -13.93 -31.46
N LYS A 374 -3.21 -14.76 -31.15
CA LYS A 374 -3.24 -16.21 -31.42
C LYS A 374 -3.65 -16.96 -30.16
N GLY A 375 -3.95 -18.26 -30.29
CA GLY A 375 -4.29 -19.10 -29.16
C GLY A 375 -5.70 -18.88 -28.63
N LYS A 376 -5.90 -19.12 -27.34
CA LYS A 376 -7.22 -19.20 -26.70
C LYS A 376 -7.49 -17.99 -25.81
N THR A 377 -8.58 -17.27 -26.08
CA THR A 377 -9.08 -16.20 -25.20
C THR A 377 -10.15 -16.72 -24.25
N ILE A 378 -10.01 -16.38 -22.96
CA ILE A 378 -10.95 -16.68 -21.87
C ILE A 378 -11.37 -15.34 -21.27
N ALA A 379 -12.68 -15.11 -21.19
CA ALA A 379 -13.25 -13.90 -20.60
C ALA A 379 -14.58 -14.24 -19.91
N PRO A 380 -14.99 -13.49 -18.86
CA PRO A 380 -16.24 -13.74 -18.16
C PRO A 380 -17.46 -13.29 -18.97
N THR A 381 -18.53 -14.08 -18.94
CA THR A 381 -19.81 -13.82 -19.61
C THR A 381 -20.81 -13.01 -18.77
N THR A 382 -20.44 -12.65 -17.55
CA THR A 382 -21.25 -11.85 -16.61
C THR A 382 -20.36 -10.83 -15.89
N ASP A 383 -20.96 -9.84 -15.22
CA ASP A 383 -20.22 -8.90 -14.37
C ASP A 383 -19.57 -9.64 -13.20
N THR A 384 -18.23 -9.76 -13.20
CA THR A 384 -17.50 -10.45 -12.15
C THR A 384 -16.14 -9.79 -11.92
N ALA A 385 -15.77 -9.59 -10.65
CA ALA A 385 -14.35 -9.66 -10.26
C ALA A 385 -13.84 -11.09 -10.53
N ILE A 386 -12.55 -11.27 -10.81
CA ILE A 386 -11.99 -12.58 -11.14
C ILE A 386 -12.06 -13.48 -9.90
N LYS A 387 -13.08 -14.33 -9.81
CA LYS A 387 -13.26 -15.21 -8.64
C LYS A 387 -12.56 -16.56 -8.78
N SER A 388 -12.10 -16.88 -9.98
CA SER A 388 -11.35 -18.08 -10.33
C SER A 388 -10.71 -17.89 -11.71
N ILE A 389 -9.43 -18.27 -11.86
CA ILE A 389 -8.70 -18.35 -13.13
C ILE A 389 -8.50 -19.82 -13.45
#